data_AF-A0A7X6YR29-F1
#
_entry.id   AF-A0A7X6YR29-F1
#
_cell.length_a   1.000
_cell.length_b   1.000
_cell.length_c   1.000
_cell.angle_alpha   90.00
_cell.angle_beta   90.00
_cell.angle_gamma   90.00
#
_symmetry.space_group_name_H-M   'P 1'
#
loop_
_entity.id
_entity.type
_entity.pdbx_description
1 polymer ?
#
loop_
_entity_poly.entity_id
_entity_poly.type
_entity_poly.pdbx_seq_one_letter_code
_entity_poly.pdbx_strand_id
1 'polypeptide(L)'
;MKKAKLLLPLVLLATIFLTACANPSTQGSDPTEPPTPSASETEEAFSTTAPVTSSTERITEVPEPATVTKETVTETPEPSSSAPEKVQITVEYATDEILSSYDSFSEFIESEEISQKIIFTTNVRVKKLSFIKVVYEEKNGEFAFFDNGELHSLEDFSPEKPFLVSWMDFGAIPHRGISFVDENDMTRYFYLATSGEDGSLILTEFHNE
;
A
#
# COMPACT_ATOMS: atom_id res chain seq x y z
N MET A 1 -35.31 37.02 -21.18
CA MET A 1 -36.25 36.35 -20.24
C MET A 1 -35.43 35.56 -19.22
N LYS A 2 -35.53 35.95 -17.94
CA LYS A 2 -35.61 35.12 -16.70
C LYS A 2 -34.77 33.82 -16.68
N LYS A 3 -33.85 33.58 -15.74
CA LYS A 3 -33.99 33.72 -14.28
C LYS A 3 -32.63 33.91 -13.59
N ALA A 4 -32.52 34.98 -12.79
CA ALA A 4 -31.51 35.13 -11.75
C ALA A 4 -31.83 34.16 -10.61
N LYS A 5 -30.83 33.39 -10.15
CA LYS A 5 -30.96 32.52 -8.99
C LYS A 5 -30.50 33.28 -7.76
N LEU A 6 -31.47 33.43 -6.86
CA LEU A 6 -31.47 34.13 -5.59
C LEU A 6 -30.30 33.67 -4.68
N LEU A 7 -29.42 34.61 -4.33
CA LEU A 7 -28.48 34.50 -3.22
C LEU A 7 -29.26 34.54 -1.90
N LEU A 8 -29.11 33.51 -1.07
CA LEU A 8 -29.62 33.45 0.29
C LEU A 8 -28.41 33.36 1.25
N PRO A 9 -28.15 34.36 2.12
CA PRO A 9 -27.15 34.22 3.16
C PRO A 9 -27.75 33.40 4.31
N LEU A 10 -27.22 32.19 4.52
CA LEU A 10 -27.51 31.38 5.70
C LEU A 10 -26.78 32.02 6.90
N VAL A 11 -27.55 32.72 7.73
CA VAL A 11 -27.09 33.32 8.99
C VAL A 11 -26.73 32.19 9.96
N LEU A 12 -25.44 32.12 10.29
CA LEU A 12 -24.89 31.27 11.35
C LEU A 12 -25.40 31.78 12.70
N LEU A 13 -26.27 31.02 13.37
CA LEU A 13 -26.64 31.28 14.76
C LEU A 13 -26.23 30.06 15.60
N ALA A 14 -25.06 30.18 16.23
CA ALA A 14 -24.59 29.27 17.24
C ALA A 14 -25.40 29.47 18.53
N THR A 15 -26.19 28.46 18.92
CA THR A 15 -26.73 28.35 20.27
C THR A 15 -26.18 27.09 20.94
N ILE A 16 -25.18 27.31 21.78
CA ILE A 16 -24.61 26.33 22.69
C ILE A 16 -25.67 26.05 23.78
N PHE A 17 -26.25 24.86 23.79
CA PHE A 17 -26.96 24.35 24.96
C PHE A 17 -26.09 23.31 25.66
N LEU A 18 -25.37 23.76 26.70
CA LEU A 18 -24.80 22.91 27.72
C LEU A 18 -25.96 22.34 28.55
N THR A 19 -26.26 21.05 28.37
CA THR A 19 -27.08 20.31 29.34
C THR A 19 -26.25 19.15 29.87
N ALA A 20 -25.79 19.34 31.10
CA ALA A 20 -25.22 18.31 31.94
C ALA A 20 -26.36 17.39 32.41
N CYS A 21 -26.28 16.10 32.08
CA CYS A 21 -27.07 15.08 32.76
C CYS A 21 -26.13 14.26 33.64
N ALA A 22 -26.29 14.48 34.94
CA ALA A 22 -25.72 13.68 36.01
C ALA A 22 -26.25 12.24 35.93
N ASN A 23 -25.36 11.28 36.12
CA ASN A 23 -25.72 9.91 36.51
C ASN A 23 -25.86 9.87 38.03
N PRO A 24 -26.84 9.10 38.54
CA PRO A 24 -26.46 8.15 39.58
C PRO A 24 -27.18 6.79 39.52
N SER A 25 -26.37 5.76 39.77
CA SER A 25 -26.62 4.67 40.73
C SER A 25 -27.44 3.42 40.33
N THR A 26 -26.65 2.34 40.20
CA THR A 26 -26.72 1.03 40.91
C THR A 26 -27.77 -0.06 40.59
N GLN A 27 -27.16 -1.24 40.40
CA GLN A 27 -27.47 -2.59 40.90
C GLN A 27 -28.50 -3.46 40.18
N GLY A 28 -28.01 -4.63 39.74
CA GLY A 28 -28.82 -5.79 39.36
C GLY A 28 -27.99 -6.99 38.89
N SER A 29 -27.39 -7.71 39.84
CA SER A 29 -27.21 -9.18 39.89
C SER A 29 -26.32 -9.94 38.88
N ASP A 30 -25.23 -10.49 39.42
CA ASP A 30 -24.39 -11.66 39.05
C ASP A 30 -25.16 -13.01 39.18
N PRO A 31 -24.63 -14.25 38.97
CA PRO A 31 -23.56 -14.82 38.10
C PRO A 31 -24.10 -15.98 37.20
N THR A 32 -23.28 -16.58 36.31
CA THR A 32 -23.01 -18.04 36.21
C THR A 32 -22.09 -18.38 35.02
N GLU A 33 -21.02 -19.12 35.33
CA GLU A 33 -19.94 -19.70 34.52
C GLU A 33 -20.37 -20.75 33.44
N PRO A 34 -19.43 -21.17 32.55
CA PRO A 34 -19.65 -22.04 31.40
C PRO A 34 -19.44 -23.54 31.74
N PRO A 35 -19.57 -24.42 30.72
CA PRO A 35 -18.57 -25.48 30.58
C PRO A 35 -18.12 -25.73 29.13
N THR A 36 -16.82 -25.80 28.92
CA THR A 36 -16.14 -26.74 27.97
C THR A 36 -16.11 -28.14 28.66
N PRO A 37 -15.81 -29.31 28.04
CA PRO A 37 -14.92 -29.54 26.88
C PRO A 37 -15.35 -30.66 25.90
N SER A 38 -14.68 -30.77 24.75
CA SER A 38 -14.43 -32.09 24.14
C SER A 38 -13.16 -32.05 23.31
N ALA A 39 -12.18 -32.83 23.76
CA ALA A 39 -10.97 -33.21 23.04
C ALA A 39 -11.29 -34.33 22.03
N SER A 40 -10.46 -34.42 20.98
CA SER A 40 -10.06 -35.61 20.19
C SER A 40 -9.23 -35.06 19.01
N GLU A 41 -8.13 -35.62 18.52
CA GLU A 41 -7.19 -36.68 18.92
C GLU A 41 -5.99 -36.48 17.97
N THR A 42 -4.80 -36.79 18.47
CA THR A 42 -3.53 -36.86 17.73
C THR A 42 -3.47 -38.19 16.96
N GLU A 43 -2.85 -38.22 15.78
CA GLU A 43 -1.96 -39.29 15.26
C GLU A 43 -1.52 -38.90 13.82
N GLU A 44 -0.23 -38.65 13.58
CA GLU A 44 0.77 -39.60 13.02
C GLU A 44 0.44 -40.07 11.59
N ALA A 45 1.33 -40.23 10.62
CA ALA A 45 2.75 -39.96 10.44
C ALA A 45 3.06 -40.23 8.95
N PHE A 46 4.24 -39.77 8.50
CA PHE A 46 5.10 -40.46 7.53
C PHE A 46 4.65 -40.62 6.05
N SER A 47 5.43 -40.08 5.11
CA SER A 47 6.39 -40.91 4.37
C SER A 47 7.15 -40.13 3.28
N THR A 48 8.46 -40.04 3.50
CA THR A 48 9.53 -39.87 2.51
C THR A 48 9.40 -40.84 1.32
N THR A 49 9.88 -40.42 0.14
CA THR A 49 10.83 -41.07 -0.82
C THR A 49 10.57 -40.45 -2.21
N ALA A 50 11.37 -39.50 -2.72
CA ALA A 50 12.61 -39.64 -3.51
C ALA A 50 12.49 -40.50 -4.80
N PRO A 51 13.45 -40.43 -5.73
CA PRO A 51 13.88 -39.33 -6.60
C PRO A 51 13.89 -39.78 -8.09
N VAL A 52 14.73 -39.14 -8.93
CA VAL A 52 15.30 -39.57 -10.23
C VAL A 52 14.64 -38.95 -11.48
N THR A 53 15.31 -38.52 -12.56
CA THR A 53 16.65 -38.02 -12.94
C THR A 53 16.54 -37.75 -14.46
N SER A 54 17.33 -36.82 -15.01
CA SER A 54 17.77 -36.73 -16.42
C SER A 54 16.70 -36.36 -17.46
N SER A 55 16.97 -35.44 -18.40
CA SER A 55 17.99 -35.68 -19.42
C SER A 55 18.47 -34.39 -20.09
N THR A 56 19.79 -34.26 -20.13
CA THR A 56 20.58 -33.40 -21.01
C THR A 56 20.63 -34.03 -22.40
N GLU A 57 20.36 -33.27 -23.46
CA GLU A 57 20.97 -33.53 -24.77
C GLU A 57 21.55 -32.25 -25.38
N ARG A 58 22.85 -32.37 -25.66
CA ARG A 58 23.73 -31.48 -26.39
C ARG A 58 23.69 -31.95 -27.85
N ILE A 59 23.48 -31.04 -28.80
CA ILE A 59 23.91 -31.27 -30.18
C ILE A 59 24.66 -30.03 -30.68
N THR A 60 25.95 -30.25 -30.87
CA THR A 60 26.88 -29.45 -31.67
C THR A 60 26.72 -29.87 -33.12
N GLU A 61 26.57 -28.92 -34.05
CA GLU A 61 27.27 -29.01 -35.34
C GLU A 61 27.24 -27.67 -36.10
N VAL A 62 28.45 -27.26 -36.51
CA VAL A 62 28.83 -26.21 -37.45
C VAL A 62 29.56 -26.97 -38.56
N PRO A 63 29.31 -26.72 -39.86
CA PRO A 63 30.12 -25.74 -40.59
C PRO A 63 29.45 -24.90 -41.70
N GLU A 64 29.99 -23.68 -41.82
CA GLU A 64 30.16 -22.72 -42.93
C GLU A 64 29.95 -23.15 -44.40
N PRO A 65 29.79 -22.22 -45.41
CA PRO A 65 30.66 -21.04 -45.58
C PRO A 65 30.07 -19.72 -46.17
N ALA A 66 30.78 -18.64 -45.80
CA ALA A 66 31.11 -17.42 -46.55
C ALA A 66 30.01 -16.64 -47.31
N THR A 67 29.73 -15.42 -46.83
CA THR A 67 29.62 -14.23 -47.71
C THR A 67 30.11 -12.98 -46.97
N VAL A 68 30.97 -12.22 -47.65
CA VAL A 68 31.57 -10.96 -47.20
C VAL A 68 30.48 -9.90 -46.99
N THR A 69 30.44 -9.26 -45.82
CA THR A 69 29.72 -7.99 -45.65
C THR A 69 30.49 -7.11 -44.66
N LYS A 70 30.93 -5.94 -45.14
CA LYS A 70 31.47 -4.86 -44.31
C LYS A 70 30.29 -4.23 -43.57
N GLU A 71 30.18 -4.34 -42.25
CA GLU A 71 29.45 -3.36 -41.43
C GLU A 71 30.08 -3.23 -40.03
N THR A 72 30.52 -2.00 -39.74
CA THR A 72 30.36 -1.23 -38.50
C THR A 72 30.22 -2.01 -37.19
N VAL A 73 31.16 -1.71 -36.27
CA VAL A 73 31.16 -2.08 -34.85
C VAL A 73 29.77 -1.84 -34.26
N THR A 74 29.02 -2.93 -34.11
CA THR A 74 27.84 -2.97 -33.26
C THR A 74 28.36 -3.21 -31.86
N GLU A 75 28.40 -2.18 -31.01
CA GLU A 75 28.42 -2.40 -29.57
C GLU A 75 27.13 -3.15 -29.23
N THR A 76 27.28 -4.46 -29.04
CA THR A 76 26.26 -5.28 -28.39
C THR A 76 26.19 -4.78 -26.96
N PRO A 77 25.05 -4.26 -26.48
CA PRO A 77 24.91 -4.00 -25.06
C PRO A 77 25.02 -5.34 -24.37
N GLU A 78 26.09 -5.53 -23.59
CA GLU A 78 26.21 -6.69 -22.71
C GLU A 78 24.93 -6.72 -21.86
N PRO A 79 24.24 -7.87 -21.75
CA PRO A 79 23.15 -7.98 -20.79
C PRO A 79 23.78 -7.85 -19.41
N SER A 80 23.65 -6.66 -18.82
CA SER A 80 23.91 -6.42 -17.41
C SER A 80 22.96 -7.31 -16.64
N SER A 81 23.40 -8.53 -16.34
CA SER A 81 22.78 -9.41 -15.36
C SER A 81 23.11 -8.85 -13.98
N SER A 82 22.48 -7.72 -13.65
CA SER A 82 22.40 -7.21 -12.29
C SER A 82 21.24 -7.90 -11.59
N ALA A 83 21.45 -8.32 -10.34
CA ALA A 83 20.36 -8.76 -9.47
C ALA A 83 19.22 -7.72 -9.48
N PRO A 84 17.95 -8.14 -9.31
CA PRO A 84 16.84 -7.19 -9.29
C PRO A 84 17.08 -6.15 -8.21
N GLU A 85 16.96 -4.87 -8.58
CA GLU A 85 17.07 -3.77 -7.63
C GLU A 85 15.88 -3.82 -6.67
N LYS A 86 16.14 -3.66 -5.37
CA LYS A 86 15.11 -3.69 -4.33
C LYS A 86 14.16 -2.50 -4.51
N VAL A 87 12.86 -2.77 -4.42
CA VAL A 87 11.83 -1.72 -4.47
C VAL A 87 11.92 -0.81 -3.24
N GLN A 88 11.93 0.49 -3.47
CA GLN A 88 11.85 1.54 -2.46
C GLN A 88 10.76 2.52 -2.87
N ILE A 89 9.74 2.64 -2.02
CA ILE A 89 8.66 3.61 -2.18
C ILE A 89 8.78 4.64 -1.09
N THR A 90 8.72 5.90 -1.48
CA THR A 90 8.73 7.06 -0.57
C THR A 90 7.42 7.81 -0.69
N VAL A 91 7.08 8.56 0.36
CA VAL A 91 5.88 9.40 0.41
C VAL A 91 6.25 10.77 0.97
N GLU A 92 5.75 11.81 0.32
CA GLU A 92 5.98 13.20 0.73
C GLU A 92 4.69 14.01 0.56
N TYR A 93 4.58 15.13 1.29
CA TYR A 93 3.57 16.13 0.97
C TYR A 93 3.87 16.70 -0.41
N ALA A 94 2.86 16.75 -1.28
CA ALA A 94 3.02 17.26 -2.63
C ALA A 94 3.16 18.80 -2.60
N THR A 95 4.37 19.29 -2.85
CA THR A 95 4.66 20.72 -3.02
C THR A 95 4.71 21.07 -4.50
N ASP A 96 4.52 22.34 -4.84
CA ASP A 96 4.63 22.81 -6.23
C ASP A 96 6.01 22.52 -6.84
N GLU A 97 7.07 22.55 -6.02
CA GLU A 97 8.44 22.21 -6.43
C GLU A 97 8.53 20.74 -6.87
N ILE A 98 8.07 19.81 -6.02
CA ILE A 98 8.06 18.38 -6.36
C ILE A 98 7.18 18.14 -7.59
N LEU A 99 5.98 18.73 -7.62
CA LEU A 99 5.05 18.56 -8.73
C LEU A 99 5.60 19.11 -10.06
N SER A 100 6.41 20.16 -10.03
CA SER A 100 7.02 20.70 -11.25
C SER A 100 8.14 19.83 -11.84
N SER A 101 8.63 18.84 -11.08
CA SER A 101 9.71 17.93 -11.52
C SER A 101 9.23 16.77 -12.39
N TYR A 102 7.91 16.59 -12.54
CA TYR A 102 7.32 15.50 -13.32
C TYR A 102 6.38 16.05 -14.41
N ASP A 103 6.40 15.38 -15.57
CA ASP A 103 5.53 15.73 -16.69
C ASP A 103 4.08 15.29 -16.48
N SER A 104 3.85 14.24 -15.68
CA SER A 104 2.51 13.70 -15.43
C SER A 104 2.45 12.86 -14.15
N PHE A 105 1.22 12.66 -13.65
CA PHE A 105 0.93 11.85 -12.48
C PHE A 105 -0.19 10.85 -12.77
N SER A 106 -0.20 9.76 -12.03
CA SER A 106 -1.45 9.04 -11.76
C SER A 106 -2.11 9.73 -10.57
N GLU A 107 -3.40 10.03 -10.67
CA GLU A 107 -4.11 10.81 -9.65
C GLU A 107 -5.28 10.04 -9.05
N PHE A 108 -5.43 10.12 -7.73
CA PHE A 108 -6.60 9.63 -7.01
C PHE A 108 -7.08 10.67 -5.99
N ILE A 109 -8.38 10.98 -6.01
CA ILE A 109 -9.02 11.88 -5.04
C ILE A 109 -9.85 11.01 -4.11
N GLU A 110 -9.43 10.88 -2.86
CA GLU A 110 -10.16 10.09 -1.88
C GLU A 110 -11.42 10.81 -1.37
N SER A 111 -11.31 12.13 -1.18
CA SER A 111 -12.40 12.99 -0.73
C SER A 111 -12.29 14.36 -1.40
N GLU A 112 -13.43 14.87 -1.85
CA GLU A 112 -13.59 16.24 -2.40
C GLU A 112 -13.67 17.31 -1.30
N GLU A 113 -13.64 16.90 -0.02
CA GLU A 113 -13.49 17.82 1.11
C GLU A 113 -12.05 18.34 1.23
N ILE A 114 -11.81 19.22 2.22
CA ILE A 114 -10.48 19.77 2.50
C ILE A 114 -9.52 18.63 2.80
N SER A 115 -8.68 18.30 1.83
CA SER A 115 -7.70 17.21 1.87
C SER A 115 -6.31 17.76 1.52
N GLN A 116 -5.28 17.10 2.05
CA GLN A 116 -3.90 17.37 1.71
C GLN A 116 -3.47 16.47 0.55
N LYS A 117 -2.56 16.97 -0.29
CA LYS A 117 -2.00 16.18 -1.39
C LYS A 117 -0.70 15.53 -0.95
N ILE A 118 -0.59 14.24 -1.20
CA ILE A 118 0.62 13.45 -0.97
C ILE A 118 1.05 12.79 -2.27
N ILE A 119 2.33 12.58 -2.44
CA ILE A 119 2.90 11.95 -3.63
C ILE A 119 3.72 10.74 -3.22
N PHE A 120 3.40 9.60 -3.83
CA PHE A 120 4.22 8.40 -3.75
C PHE A 120 5.16 8.35 -4.95
N THR A 121 6.44 8.08 -4.68
CA THR A 121 7.50 7.92 -5.69
C THR A 121 8.22 6.59 -5.48
N THR A 122 8.91 6.10 -6.52
CA THR A 122 9.62 4.83 -6.50
C THR A 122 10.95 4.94 -7.25
N ASN A 123 11.95 4.14 -6.87
CA ASN A 123 13.24 4.02 -7.57
C ASN A 123 13.15 3.14 -8.83
N VAL A 124 12.22 2.18 -8.86
CA VAL A 124 12.04 1.24 -9.98
C VAL A 124 10.57 1.08 -10.33
N ARG A 125 10.26 0.45 -11.46
CA ARG A 125 8.87 0.10 -11.79
C ARG A 125 8.33 -0.96 -10.82
N VAL A 126 7.15 -0.69 -10.26
CA VAL A 126 6.44 -1.53 -9.30
C VAL A 126 5.12 -1.98 -9.90
N LYS A 127 4.78 -3.25 -9.69
CA LYS A 127 3.52 -3.83 -10.16
C LYS A 127 2.47 -3.78 -9.06
N LYS A 128 1.21 -3.57 -9.45
CA LYS A 128 0.04 -3.67 -8.57
C LYS A 128 0.18 -2.84 -7.29
N LEU A 129 0.55 -1.56 -7.44
CA LEU A 129 0.50 -0.63 -6.31
C LEU A 129 -0.97 -0.34 -6.00
N SER A 130 -1.39 -0.57 -4.76
CA SER A 130 -2.75 -0.26 -4.29
C SER A 130 -2.69 0.73 -3.15
N PHE A 131 -3.53 1.77 -3.19
CA PHE A 131 -3.86 2.59 -2.03
C PHE A 131 -4.95 1.87 -1.24
N ILE A 132 -4.73 1.64 0.06
CA ILE A 132 -5.58 0.74 0.86
C ILE A 132 -6.13 1.43 2.10
N LYS A 133 -7.24 0.89 2.61
CA LYS A 133 -7.71 1.15 3.97
C LYS A 133 -6.91 0.29 4.94
N VAL A 134 -6.52 0.88 6.06
CA VAL A 134 -5.88 0.19 7.17
C VAL A 134 -6.80 0.26 8.37
N VAL A 135 -6.95 -0.87 9.07
CA VAL A 135 -7.61 -0.95 10.38
C VAL A 135 -6.61 -1.48 11.40
N TYR A 136 -6.97 -1.38 12.67
CA TYR A 136 -6.14 -1.88 13.75
C TYR A 136 -6.95 -2.65 14.78
N GLU A 137 -6.25 -3.53 15.49
CA GLU A 137 -6.69 -4.10 16.76
C GLU A 137 -5.68 -3.73 17.84
N GLU A 138 -6.16 -3.38 19.03
CA GLU A 138 -5.31 -3.14 20.19
C GLU A 138 -5.39 -4.33 21.14
N LYS A 139 -4.24 -4.94 21.45
CA LYS A 139 -4.15 -6.02 22.43
C LYS A 139 -2.98 -5.76 23.36
N ASN A 140 -3.25 -5.71 24.66
CA ASN A 140 -2.25 -5.44 25.70
C ASN A 140 -1.47 -4.12 25.49
N GLY A 141 -2.08 -3.12 24.86
CA GLY A 141 -1.44 -1.84 24.54
C GLY A 141 -0.55 -1.85 23.30
N GLU A 142 -0.52 -2.96 22.55
CA GLU A 142 0.14 -3.04 21.24
C GLU A 142 -0.89 -2.99 20.11
N PHE A 143 -0.57 -2.25 19.06
CA PHE A 143 -1.39 -2.14 17.86
C PHE A 143 -0.93 -3.16 16.82
N ALA A 144 -1.87 -3.98 16.34
CA ALA A 144 -1.71 -4.78 15.13
C ALA A 144 -2.52 -4.12 14.01
N PHE A 145 -1.92 -3.96 12.83
CA PHE A 145 -2.55 -3.31 11.67
C PHE A 145 -2.89 -4.33 10.59
N PHE A 146 -3.99 -4.10 9.87
CA PHE A 146 -4.52 -5.01 8.86
C PHE A 146 -5.02 -4.23 7.64
N ASP A 147 -4.89 -4.84 6.47
CA ASP A 147 -5.56 -4.39 5.25
C ASP A 147 -7.08 -4.56 5.42
N ASN A 148 -7.83 -3.54 5.02
CA ASN A 148 -9.29 -3.54 5.01
C ASN A 148 -9.86 -3.09 3.65
N GLY A 149 -9.11 -3.34 2.59
CA GLY A 149 -9.55 -3.23 1.21
C GLY A 149 -8.95 -2.07 0.44
N GLU A 150 -8.89 -2.28 -0.87
CA GLU A 150 -8.38 -1.34 -1.85
C GLU A 150 -9.31 -0.16 -2.09
N LEU A 151 -8.72 1.02 -2.23
CA LEU A 151 -9.36 2.27 -2.64
C LEU A 151 -9.05 2.61 -4.10
N HIS A 152 -7.82 2.35 -4.53
CA HIS A 152 -7.35 2.59 -5.89
C HIS A 152 -6.15 1.71 -6.19
N SER A 153 -5.98 1.28 -7.45
CA SER A 153 -4.83 0.49 -7.89
C SER A 153 -4.21 0.99 -9.18
N LEU A 154 -2.89 0.83 -9.27
CA LEU A 154 -2.07 1.07 -10.44
C LEU A 154 -1.38 -0.23 -10.82
N GLU A 155 -1.68 -0.73 -12.02
CA GLU A 155 -1.03 -1.94 -12.56
C GLU A 155 0.47 -1.73 -12.76
N ASP A 156 0.85 -0.54 -13.23
CA ASP A 156 2.24 -0.10 -13.43
C ASP A 156 2.45 1.25 -12.73
N PHE A 157 3.26 1.25 -11.67
CA PHE A 157 3.75 2.43 -10.96
C PHE A 157 5.24 2.61 -11.28
N SER A 158 5.67 3.80 -11.72
CA SER A 158 7.06 4.00 -12.17
C SER A 158 7.68 5.32 -11.71
N PRO A 159 9.02 5.45 -11.72
CA PRO A 159 9.70 6.66 -11.29
C PRO A 159 9.28 7.91 -12.09
N GLU A 160 8.96 7.75 -13.38
CA GLU A 160 8.60 8.84 -14.28
C GLU A 160 7.14 9.29 -14.14
N LYS A 161 6.30 8.45 -13.53
CA LYS A 161 4.88 8.74 -13.32
C LYS A 161 4.48 8.43 -11.87
N PRO A 162 4.76 9.35 -10.95
CA PRO A 162 4.40 9.21 -9.55
C PRO A 162 2.89 9.11 -9.33
N PHE A 163 2.52 8.72 -8.11
CA PHE A 163 1.12 8.58 -7.72
C PHE A 163 0.73 9.68 -6.73
N LEU A 164 -0.10 10.60 -7.19
CA LEU A 164 -0.58 11.74 -6.43
C LEU A 164 -1.95 11.42 -5.83
N VAL A 165 -2.09 11.56 -4.50
CA VAL A 165 -3.31 11.26 -3.78
C VAL A 165 -3.79 12.49 -3.02
N SER A 166 -5.06 12.85 -3.19
CA SER A 166 -5.75 13.77 -2.29
C SER A 166 -6.29 12.96 -1.11
N TRP A 167 -5.66 13.12 0.05
CA TRP A 167 -5.87 12.31 1.25
C TRP A 167 -6.32 13.20 2.41
N MET A 168 -7.20 12.68 3.26
CA MET A 168 -7.59 13.34 4.51
C MET A 168 -7.00 12.57 5.70
N ASP A 169 -6.18 13.26 6.48
CA ASP A 169 -5.61 12.71 7.70
C ASP A 169 -6.64 12.75 8.85
N PHE A 170 -6.82 11.61 9.52
CA PHE A 170 -7.83 11.41 10.57
C PHE A 170 -7.19 11.19 11.95
N GLY A 171 -6.09 11.88 12.22
CA GLY A 171 -5.45 11.92 13.52
C GLY A 171 -4.28 10.96 13.63
N ALA A 172 -3.98 10.52 14.86
CA ALA A 172 -2.71 9.85 15.14
C ALA A 172 -2.68 8.35 14.76
N ILE A 173 -3.84 7.72 14.56
CA ILE A 173 -3.89 6.29 14.26
C ILE A 173 -3.99 6.09 12.74
N PRO A 174 -3.05 5.35 12.12
CA PRO A 174 -3.07 5.10 10.69
C PRO A 174 -4.36 4.44 10.21
N HIS A 175 -4.96 5.03 9.18
CA HIS A 175 -6.18 4.53 8.52
C HIS A 175 -5.99 4.27 7.02
N ARG A 176 -4.84 4.67 6.46
CA ARG A 176 -4.49 4.47 5.05
C ARG A 176 -3.10 3.89 4.92
N GLY A 177 -2.84 3.34 3.75
CA GLY A 177 -1.58 2.70 3.45
C GLY A 177 -1.43 2.42 1.97
N ILE A 178 -0.37 1.67 1.65
CA ILE A 178 -0.18 1.09 0.33
C ILE A 178 0.10 -0.41 0.44
N SER A 179 -0.21 -1.14 -0.62
CA SER A 179 0.35 -2.47 -0.87
C SER A 179 0.93 -2.54 -2.27
N PHE A 180 1.89 -3.43 -2.49
CA PHE A 180 2.47 -3.68 -3.81
C PHE A 180 3.13 -5.05 -3.88
N VAL A 181 3.40 -5.53 -5.10
CA VAL A 181 4.19 -6.74 -5.34
C VAL A 181 5.66 -6.36 -5.49
N ASP A 182 6.51 -6.92 -4.63
CA ASP A 182 7.95 -6.66 -4.64
C ASP A 182 8.72 -7.50 -5.67
N GLU A 183 10.05 -7.37 -5.68
CA GLU A 183 10.93 -8.09 -6.61
C GLU A 183 10.93 -9.61 -6.43
N ASN A 184 10.39 -10.12 -5.33
CA ASN A 184 10.29 -11.55 -5.00
C ASN A 184 8.86 -12.08 -5.21
N ASP A 185 8.01 -11.34 -5.90
CA ASP A 185 6.59 -11.64 -6.11
C ASP A 185 5.78 -11.75 -4.80
N MET A 186 6.24 -11.09 -3.73
CA MET A 186 5.52 -11.03 -2.45
C MET A 186 4.72 -9.72 -2.34
N THR A 187 3.49 -9.81 -1.84
CA THR A 187 2.72 -8.61 -1.50
C THR A 187 3.24 -8.03 -0.19
N ARG A 188 3.62 -6.76 -0.22
CA ARG A 188 4.10 -5.99 0.93
C ARG A 188 3.05 -4.96 1.32
N TYR A 189 2.88 -4.71 2.61
CA TYR A 189 1.86 -3.81 3.14
C TYR A 189 2.49 -2.76 4.04
N PHE A 190 2.11 -1.50 3.83
CA PHE A 190 2.62 -0.37 4.59
C PHE A 190 1.47 0.53 5.01
N TYR A 191 1.46 0.98 6.25
CA TYR A 191 0.56 2.05 6.67
C TYR A 191 1.26 3.40 6.54
N LEU A 192 0.46 4.42 6.25
CA LEU A 192 0.88 5.81 6.20
C LEU A 192 0.72 6.43 7.59
N ALA A 193 1.78 7.04 8.10
CA ALA A 193 1.75 7.79 9.35
C ALA A 193 2.49 9.12 9.20
N THR A 194 2.23 10.01 10.15
CA THR A 194 2.94 11.28 10.29
C THR A 194 3.95 11.14 11.43
N SER A 195 5.21 11.45 11.17
CA SER A 195 6.29 11.49 12.14
C SER A 195 5.93 12.46 13.27
N GLY A 196 6.03 12.00 14.51
CA GLY A 196 5.83 12.84 15.70
C GLY A 196 7.00 13.80 15.97
N GLU A 197 8.13 13.65 15.30
CA GLU A 197 9.32 14.49 15.49
C GLU A 197 9.27 15.76 14.65
N ASP A 198 8.96 15.63 13.35
CA ASP A 198 9.05 16.72 12.36
C ASP A 198 7.81 16.86 11.48
N GLY A 199 6.81 15.99 11.65
CA GLY A 199 5.59 16.01 10.84
C GLY A 199 5.77 15.45 9.43
N SER A 200 6.91 14.85 9.09
CA SER A 200 7.11 14.18 7.80
C SER A 200 6.21 12.95 7.65
N LEU A 201 5.91 12.57 6.41
CA LEU A 201 5.16 11.34 6.15
C LEU A 201 6.10 10.14 6.15
N ILE A 202 5.66 9.04 6.74
CA ILE A 202 6.40 7.79 6.82
C ILE A 202 5.54 6.62 6.37
N LEU A 203 6.17 5.66 5.70
CA LEU A 203 5.61 4.34 5.41
C LEU A 203 6.23 3.33 6.37
N THR A 204 5.39 2.64 7.13
CA THR A 204 5.83 1.58 8.03
C THR A 204 5.22 0.27 7.60
N GLU A 205 6.08 -0.73 7.41
CA GLU A 205 5.66 -2.06 7.00
C GLU A 205 4.88 -2.77 8.12
N PHE A 206 3.83 -3.51 7.75
CA PHE A 206 3.14 -4.43 8.64
C PHE A 206 2.88 -5.76 7.95
N HIS A 207 2.74 -6.81 8.75
CA HIS A 207 2.36 -8.13 8.26
C HIS A 207 0.85 -8.24 8.32
N ASN A 208 0.23 -8.55 7.19
CA ASN A 208 -1.19 -8.81 7.12
C ASN A 208 -1.43 -10.30 7.48
N GLU A 209 -1.55 -10.59 8.78
CA GLU A 209 -1.85 -11.94 9.32
C GLU A 209 -3.36 -12.25 9.38
#